data_AF-A0A0Q4UE39-F1
#
_entry.id   AF-A0A0Q4UE39-F1
#
_cell.length_a   1.000
_cell.length_b   1.000
_cell.length_c   1.000
_cell.angle_alpha   90.00
_cell.angle_beta   90.00
_cell.angle_gamma   90.00
#
_symmetry.space_group_name_H-M   'P 1'
#
loop_
_entity.id
_entity.type
_entity.pdbx_description
1 polymer ?
#
loop_
_entity_poly.entity_id
_entity_poly.type
_entity_poly.pdbx_seq_one_letter_code
_entity_poly.pdbx_strand_id
1 'polypeptide(L)'
;MQYQSKAAIRPLVAALVFAFASAGAVQAQDAKPAADPAVANQLDPNAPEKDAKLIDKYQAVKVEDGKYSDGDGAPTYHITNDGKKFDWYAYSGYRRYHAECHVCHGPDAMGSTYAPALKDSLKRLSYEEFVGIIAGGKQDISSSGTNVMPAFGDNKNVMCYADDLYVYLKARASGAMPRVRPTDKEDKPEAAKKAEKECLGG
;
A
#
# COMPACT_ATOMS: atom_id res chain seq x y z
N MET A 1 -37.61 -63.05 31.04
CA MET A 1 -38.68 -62.60 30.13
C MET A 1 -39.99 -62.48 30.91
N GLN A 2 -40.26 -61.29 31.45
CA GLN A 2 -41.50 -60.85 32.13
C GLN A 2 -41.56 -59.32 31.89
N TYR A 3 -42.44 -58.82 31.02
CA TYR A 3 -43.82 -58.33 31.25
C TYR A 3 -43.92 -57.01 32.03
N GLN A 4 -44.26 -55.91 31.35
CA GLN A 4 -45.16 -54.81 31.77
C GLN A 4 -45.53 -54.00 30.51
N SER A 5 -46.74 -54.05 29.96
CA SER A 5 -48.03 -53.47 30.39
C SER A 5 -48.28 -52.04 29.84
N LYS A 6 -49.23 -52.00 28.88
CA LYS A 6 -50.38 -51.08 28.71
C LYS A 6 -50.24 -49.62 29.15
N ALA A 7 -50.47 -48.68 28.23
CA ALA A 7 -51.77 -48.01 28.04
C ALA A 7 -51.61 -46.73 27.19
N ALA A 8 -52.61 -46.49 26.35
CA ALA A 8 -52.76 -45.31 25.50
C ALA A 8 -53.06 -44.03 26.29
N ILE A 9 -52.90 -42.85 25.66
CA ILE A 9 -53.88 -41.75 25.54
C ILE A 9 -53.23 -40.60 24.72
N ARG A 10 -53.90 -40.21 23.63
CA ARG A 10 -53.68 -38.97 22.83
C ARG A 10 -54.40 -37.78 23.50
N PRO A 11 -54.43 -36.57 22.90
CA PRO A 11 -53.38 -35.60 22.67
C PRO A 11 -53.74 -34.25 23.37
N LEU A 12 -52.80 -33.30 23.47
CA LEU A 12 -53.19 -31.90 23.59
C LEU A 12 -52.10 -31.01 23.00
N VAL A 13 -52.48 -30.32 21.93
CA VAL A 13 -51.73 -29.29 21.24
C VAL A 13 -51.58 -28.11 22.18
N ALA A 14 -50.35 -27.71 22.47
CA ALA A 14 -50.04 -26.39 23.01
C ALA A 14 -48.94 -25.78 22.15
N ALA A 15 -49.35 -24.92 21.22
CA ALA A 15 -48.47 -24.07 20.45
C ALA A 15 -47.81 -23.05 21.40
N LEU A 16 -46.52 -23.20 21.63
CA LEU A 16 -45.68 -22.18 22.26
C LEU A 16 -45.04 -21.35 21.15
N VAL A 17 -45.60 -20.16 20.95
CA VAL A 17 -45.02 -19.09 20.14
C VAL A 17 -43.77 -18.60 20.87
N PHE A 18 -42.60 -19.07 20.47
CA PHE A 18 -41.34 -18.43 20.85
C PHE A 18 -41.19 -17.16 20.01
N ALA A 19 -41.48 -16.01 20.62
CA ALA A 19 -41.04 -14.72 20.13
C ALA A 19 -39.50 -14.67 20.25
N PHE A 20 -38.79 -15.03 19.18
CA PHE A 20 -37.39 -14.69 19.02
C PHE A 20 -37.30 -13.20 18.74
N ALA A 21 -36.96 -12.42 19.77
CA ALA A 21 -36.46 -11.07 19.58
C ALA A 21 -35.10 -11.17 18.88
N SER A 22 -35.11 -11.03 17.55
CA SER A 22 -33.90 -10.85 16.74
C SER A 22 -33.32 -9.47 17.02
N ALA A 23 -32.49 -9.37 18.06
CA ALA A 23 -31.51 -8.30 18.17
C ALA A 23 -30.43 -8.59 17.11
N GLY A 24 -30.42 -7.77 16.05
CA GLY A 24 -29.53 -7.93 14.92
C GLY A 24 -28.06 -7.97 15.35
N ALA A 25 -27.39 -9.08 15.06
CA ALA A 25 -25.95 -9.06 14.85
C ALA A 25 -25.72 -8.40 13.48
N VAL A 26 -25.63 -7.08 13.47
CA VAL A 26 -25.06 -6.36 12.34
C VAL A 26 -23.56 -6.65 12.39
N GLN A 27 -23.05 -7.37 11.41
CA GLN A 27 -21.62 -7.60 11.23
C GLN A 27 -20.89 -6.25 11.26
N ALA A 28 -20.13 -6.01 12.33
CA ALA A 28 -19.08 -5.00 12.35
C ALA A 28 -17.91 -5.53 11.50
N GLN A 29 -18.06 -5.51 10.18
CA GLN A 29 -16.97 -5.82 9.24
C GLN A 29 -16.47 -4.58 8.48
N ASP A 30 -17.09 -3.41 8.70
CA ASP A 30 -16.76 -2.17 7.96
C ASP A 30 -16.23 -1.03 8.85
N ALA A 31 -15.83 -1.30 10.09
CA ALA A 31 -15.12 -0.30 10.88
C ALA A 31 -13.67 -0.24 10.40
N LYS A 32 -13.30 0.83 9.68
CA LYS A 32 -11.90 1.21 9.40
C LYS A 32 -11.12 1.04 10.73
N PRO A 33 -10.12 0.15 10.81
CA PRO A 33 -9.33 -0.01 12.03
C PRO A 33 -8.86 1.37 12.46
N ALA A 34 -9.04 1.70 13.75
CA ALA A 34 -8.46 2.93 14.28
C ALA A 34 -6.96 2.88 13.99
N ALA A 35 -6.42 3.95 13.40
CA ALA A 35 -5.01 4.02 13.03
C ALA A 35 -4.16 3.80 14.28
N ASP A 36 -3.33 2.75 14.29
CA ASP A 36 -2.38 2.50 15.36
C ASP A 36 -1.42 3.70 15.45
N PRO A 37 -1.34 4.40 16.60
CA PRO A 37 -0.45 5.54 16.76
C PRO A 37 1.02 5.22 16.44
N ALA A 38 1.44 3.96 16.56
CA ALA A 38 2.82 3.53 16.28
C ALA A 38 3.18 3.59 14.79
N VAL A 39 2.19 3.58 13.89
CA VAL A 39 2.39 3.65 12.43
C VAL A 39 1.87 4.98 11.84
N ALA A 40 1.44 5.91 12.69
CA ALA A 40 0.92 7.21 12.29
C ALA A 40 2.03 8.12 11.74
N ASN A 41 1.81 8.69 10.55
CA ASN A 41 2.73 9.67 9.98
C ASN A 41 2.76 10.96 10.83
N GLN A 42 3.96 11.52 11.03
CA GLN A 42 4.19 12.86 11.57
C GLN A 42 4.82 13.72 10.47
N LEU A 43 3.97 14.42 9.72
CA LEU A 43 4.37 15.22 8.57
C LEU A 43 4.57 16.69 8.96
N ASP A 44 5.44 17.40 8.26
CA ASP A 44 5.59 18.86 8.40
C ASP A 44 4.22 19.53 8.17
N PRO A 45 3.65 20.26 9.15
CA PRO A 45 2.36 20.94 8.99
C PRO A 45 2.36 21.99 7.88
N ASN A 46 3.53 22.51 7.49
CA ASN A 46 3.69 23.55 6.48
C ASN A 46 4.18 23.04 5.12
N ALA A 47 4.35 21.72 4.93
CA ALA A 47 4.82 21.18 3.66
C ALA A 47 3.87 21.58 2.49
N PRO A 48 4.42 22.09 1.38
CA PRO A 48 3.63 22.46 0.21
C PRO A 48 3.09 21.20 -0.49
N GLU A 49 1.98 21.35 -1.24
CA GLU A 49 1.40 20.30 -2.11
C GLU A 49 0.83 19.05 -1.39
N LYS A 50 0.58 19.11 -0.08
CA LYS A 50 -0.07 18.01 0.65
C LYS A 50 -1.50 17.76 0.16
N ASP A 51 -1.82 16.50 -0.11
CA ASP A 51 -3.16 16.02 -0.35
C ASP A 51 -3.66 15.22 0.86
N ALA A 52 -4.48 15.86 1.69
CA ALA A 52 -4.99 15.25 2.92
C ALA A 52 -5.78 13.95 2.67
N LYS A 53 -6.47 13.83 1.52
CA LYS A 53 -7.24 12.62 1.19
C LYS A 53 -6.32 11.47 0.87
N LEU A 54 -5.27 11.72 0.10
CA LEU A 54 -4.27 10.69 -0.20
C LEU A 54 -3.44 10.32 1.02
N ILE A 55 -3.11 11.29 1.89
CA ILE A 55 -2.43 11.01 3.15
C ILE A 55 -3.27 10.09 4.05
N ASP A 56 -4.58 10.36 4.21
CA ASP A 56 -5.47 9.47 4.98
C ASP A 56 -5.65 8.10 4.31
N LYS A 57 -5.73 8.06 2.98
CA LYS A 57 -5.83 6.79 2.23
C LYS A 57 -4.57 5.93 2.40
N TYR A 58 -3.39 6.55 2.29
CA TYR A 58 -2.10 5.86 2.33
C TYR A 58 -1.56 5.67 3.75
N GLN A 59 -2.34 6.03 4.77
CA GLN A 59 -1.96 5.84 6.16
C GLN A 59 -1.70 4.37 6.42
N ALA A 60 -0.51 4.07 6.95
CA ALA A 60 -0.17 2.73 7.38
C ALA A 60 -1.14 2.26 8.47
N VAL A 61 -1.55 1.00 8.38
CA VAL A 61 -2.35 0.32 9.40
C VAL A 61 -1.64 -0.91 9.95
N LYS A 62 -0.54 -1.32 9.31
CA LYS A 62 0.24 -2.50 9.64
C LYS A 62 1.72 -2.26 9.37
N VAL A 63 2.58 -2.78 10.23
CA VAL A 63 4.03 -2.87 10.01
C VAL A 63 4.48 -4.31 10.28
N GLU A 64 5.22 -4.89 9.35
CA GLU A 64 5.81 -6.23 9.47
C GLU A 64 7.24 -6.18 8.96
N ASP A 65 8.19 -6.61 9.77
CA ASP A 65 9.63 -6.63 9.44
C ASP A 65 10.18 -5.31 8.87
N GLY A 66 9.63 -4.18 9.35
CA GLY A 66 9.98 -2.82 8.91
C GLY A 66 9.32 -2.37 7.61
N LYS A 67 8.42 -3.16 7.02
CA LYS A 67 7.60 -2.78 5.86
C LYS A 67 6.20 -2.36 6.30
N TYR A 68 5.77 -1.18 5.88
CA TYR A 68 4.46 -0.63 6.20
C TYR A 68 3.45 -0.94 5.09
N SER A 69 2.20 -1.23 5.47
CA SER A 69 1.09 -1.45 4.53
C SER A 69 -0.12 -0.62 4.93
N ASP A 70 -0.84 -0.11 3.92
CA ASP A 70 -2.08 0.65 4.12
C ASP A 70 -3.31 -0.26 4.28
N GLY A 71 -4.49 0.35 4.42
CA GLY A 71 -5.76 -0.37 4.57
C GLY A 71 -6.12 -1.29 3.40
N ASP A 72 -5.57 -1.04 2.21
CA ASP A 72 -5.76 -1.87 1.01
C ASP A 72 -4.73 -3.02 0.95
N GLY A 73 -3.79 -3.07 1.90
CA GLY A 73 -2.69 -4.04 1.95
C GLY A 73 -1.52 -3.70 1.03
N ALA A 74 -1.56 -2.55 0.35
CA ALA A 74 -0.48 -2.11 -0.51
C ALA A 74 0.69 -1.54 0.31
N PRO A 75 1.94 -1.70 -0.14
CA PRO A 75 3.08 -1.05 0.50
C PRO A 75 2.84 0.46 0.62
N THR A 76 3.22 1.04 1.76
CA THR A 76 3.10 2.47 2.00
C THR A 76 4.28 3.02 2.78
N TYR A 77 4.34 4.34 2.91
CA TYR A 77 5.40 5.04 3.61
C TYR A 77 5.06 5.25 5.09
N HIS A 78 6.10 5.44 5.88
CA HIS A 78 6.01 5.97 7.23
C HIS A 78 7.05 7.10 7.39
N ILE A 79 6.56 8.29 7.72
CA ILE A 79 7.38 9.49 7.82
C ILE A 79 7.14 10.11 9.20
N THR A 80 8.22 10.36 9.93
CA THR A 80 8.19 10.86 11.31
C THR A 80 9.05 12.11 11.47
N ASN A 81 9.07 12.67 12.69
CA ASN A 81 9.90 13.83 13.04
C ASN A 81 9.59 15.05 12.14
N ASP A 82 8.31 15.41 12.07
CA ASP A 82 7.80 16.53 11.26
C ASP A 82 8.27 16.46 9.80
N GLY A 83 8.12 15.31 9.15
CA GLY A 83 8.49 15.13 7.74
C GLY A 83 9.99 14.95 7.47
N LYS A 84 10.82 14.73 8.49
CA LYS A 84 12.29 14.70 8.34
C LYS A 84 12.89 13.30 8.33
N LYS A 85 12.26 12.34 9.01
CA LYS A 85 12.73 10.95 9.08
C LYS A 85 11.82 10.05 8.25
N PHE A 86 12.42 9.30 7.33
CA PHE A 86 11.69 8.45 6.38
C PHE A 86 11.89 6.97 6.71
N ASP A 87 10.88 6.15 6.47
CA ASP A 87 11.06 4.70 6.50
C ASP A 87 12.11 4.25 5.48
N TRP A 88 12.66 3.06 5.69
CA TRP A 88 13.72 2.51 4.85
C TRP A 88 13.31 2.42 3.37
N TYR A 89 12.07 2.03 3.07
CA TYR A 89 11.59 1.78 1.71
C TYR A 89 11.34 3.10 0.96
N ALA A 90 10.83 4.14 1.62
CA ALA A 90 10.77 5.48 1.03
C ALA A 90 12.16 6.05 0.72
N TYR A 91 13.12 5.87 1.63
CA TYR A 91 14.51 6.28 1.42
C TYR A 91 15.18 5.49 0.27
N SER A 92 15.04 4.17 0.28
CA SER A 92 15.58 3.30 -0.76
C SER A 92 14.96 3.62 -2.11
N GLY A 93 13.64 3.80 -2.17
CA GLY A 93 12.89 4.14 -3.36
C GLY A 93 13.34 5.43 -4.02
N TYR A 94 13.65 6.48 -3.25
CA TYR A 94 14.24 7.70 -3.79
C TYR A 94 15.53 7.41 -4.57
N ARG A 95 16.42 6.58 -4.00
CA ARG A 95 17.70 6.24 -4.62
C ARG A 95 17.53 5.39 -5.87
N ARG A 96 16.60 4.42 -5.85
CA ARG A 96 16.29 3.57 -7.03
C ARG A 96 15.65 4.38 -8.13
N TYR A 97 14.72 5.27 -7.78
CA TYR A 97 14.13 6.22 -8.71
C TYR A 97 15.21 7.09 -9.38
N HIS A 98 16.17 7.58 -8.59
CA HIS A 98 17.28 8.36 -9.11
C HIS A 98 18.35 7.51 -9.84
N ALA A 99 18.32 6.19 -9.74
CA ALA A 99 19.21 5.36 -10.55
C ALA A 99 18.58 5.05 -11.91
N GLU A 100 17.29 4.69 -11.91
CA GLU A 100 16.68 3.99 -13.03
C GLU A 100 15.55 4.77 -13.71
N CYS A 101 14.94 5.75 -13.04
CA CYS A 101 13.69 6.36 -13.50
C CYS A 101 13.80 7.87 -13.82
N HIS A 102 14.65 8.62 -13.10
CA HIS A 102 14.67 10.09 -13.21
C HIS A 102 15.01 10.58 -14.62
N VAL A 103 15.77 9.78 -15.40
CA VAL A 103 16.27 10.19 -16.72
C VAL A 103 15.11 10.52 -17.66
N CYS A 104 14.00 9.79 -17.52
CA CYS A 104 12.78 10.01 -18.27
C CYS A 104 11.74 10.79 -17.45
N HIS A 105 11.53 10.41 -16.19
CA HIS A 105 10.43 10.96 -15.37
C HIS A 105 10.80 12.23 -14.59
N GLY A 106 11.99 12.79 -14.84
CA GLY A 106 12.46 14.04 -14.24
C GLY A 106 12.89 13.91 -12.77
N PRO A 107 13.45 14.97 -12.17
CA PRO A 107 13.75 14.97 -10.75
C PRO A 107 12.46 14.89 -9.91
N ASP A 108 12.52 14.20 -8.79
CA ASP A 108 11.43 14.10 -7.80
C ASP A 108 10.05 13.67 -8.35
N ALA A 109 10.04 12.89 -9.44
CA ALA A 109 8.83 12.42 -10.13
C ALA A 109 7.96 13.54 -10.75
N MET A 110 8.59 14.68 -11.10
CA MET A 110 7.90 15.85 -11.66
C MET A 110 7.58 15.76 -13.15
N GLY A 111 8.02 14.69 -13.81
CA GLY A 111 7.86 14.52 -15.25
C GLY A 111 8.92 15.27 -16.05
N SER A 112 8.92 15.05 -17.35
CA SER A 112 9.75 15.75 -18.31
C SER A 112 8.98 15.96 -19.61
N THR A 113 9.64 16.53 -20.62
CA THR A 113 9.10 16.57 -21.98
C THR A 113 8.98 15.19 -22.62
N TYR A 114 9.63 14.16 -22.06
CA TYR A 114 9.65 12.80 -22.59
C TYR A 114 8.67 11.85 -21.88
N ALA A 115 8.47 12.00 -20.57
CA ALA A 115 7.66 11.06 -19.79
C ALA A 115 6.82 11.77 -18.70
N PRO A 116 5.67 11.20 -18.30
CA PRO A 116 4.74 11.85 -17.39
C PRO A 116 5.30 12.01 -15.97
N ALA A 117 4.70 12.92 -15.21
CA ALA A 117 4.94 13.07 -13.78
C ALA A 117 4.41 11.84 -13.02
N LEU A 118 5.32 11.03 -12.48
CA LEU A 118 4.92 9.84 -11.73
C LEU A 118 4.23 10.18 -10.41
N LYS A 119 4.51 11.36 -9.82
CA LYS A 119 3.78 11.82 -8.63
C LYS A 119 2.27 11.96 -8.89
N ASP A 120 1.88 12.32 -10.11
CA ASP A 120 0.47 12.44 -10.48
C ASP A 120 -0.11 11.10 -10.97
N SER A 121 0.74 10.25 -11.57
CA SER A 121 0.34 8.90 -11.97
C SER A 121 -0.03 8.02 -10.76
N LEU A 122 0.73 8.10 -9.68
CA LEU A 122 0.48 7.33 -8.45
C LEU A 122 -0.73 7.80 -7.62
N LYS A 123 -1.43 8.86 -8.04
CA LYS A 123 -2.73 9.22 -7.47
C LYS A 123 -3.86 8.30 -7.94
N ARG A 124 -3.63 7.58 -9.04
CA ARG A 124 -4.64 6.77 -9.75
C ARG A 124 -4.25 5.31 -9.93
N LEU A 125 -2.95 5.00 -9.98
CA LEU A 125 -2.47 3.64 -10.17
C LEU A 125 -2.53 2.84 -8.87
N SER A 126 -3.07 1.63 -8.93
CA SER A 126 -2.91 0.62 -7.88
C SER A 126 -1.46 0.11 -7.82
N TYR A 127 -1.14 -0.65 -6.78
CA TYR A 127 0.17 -1.29 -6.66
C TYR A 127 0.39 -2.30 -7.81
N GLU A 128 -0.62 -3.10 -8.12
CA GLU A 128 -0.58 -4.13 -9.17
C GLU A 128 -0.46 -3.50 -10.55
N GLU A 129 -1.20 -2.41 -10.83
CA GLU A 129 -1.06 -1.68 -12.09
C GLU A 129 0.35 -1.08 -12.24
N PHE A 130 0.89 -0.52 -11.16
CA PHE A 130 2.25 0.01 -11.14
C PHE A 130 3.29 -1.09 -11.43
N VAL A 131 3.22 -2.22 -10.74
CA VAL A 131 4.13 -3.36 -10.96
C VAL A 131 3.97 -3.91 -12.37
N GLY A 132 2.74 -4.04 -12.86
CA GLY A 132 2.46 -4.50 -14.23
C GLY A 132 3.08 -3.60 -15.29
N ILE A 133 2.98 -2.27 -15.13
CA ILE A 133 3.59 -1.30 -16.04
C ILE A 133 5.12 -1.36 -15.97
N ILE A 134 5.73 -1.45 -14.78
CA ILE A 134 7.19 -1.55 -14.68
C ILE A 134 7.70 -2.85 -15.29
N ALA A 135 7.06 -3.97 -14.97
CA ALA A 135 7.49 -5.28 -15.45
C ALA A 135 7.31 -5.42 -16.97
N GLY A 136 6.15 -5.01 -17.50
CA GLY A 136 5.77 -5.19 -18.90
C GLY A 136 6.07 -4.02 -19.83
N GLY A 137 6.44 -2.86 -19.29
CA GLY A 137 6.53 -1.61 -20.05
C GLY A 137 5.16 -1.06 -20.44
N LYS A 138 5.16 0.06 -21.16
CA LYS A 138 3.94 0.69 -21.66
C LYS A 138 4.22 1.45 -22.95
N GLN A 139 3.32 1.34 -23.92
CA GLN A 139 3.40 2.11 -25.15
C GLN A 139 2.12 2.93 -25.34
N ASP A 140 2.28 4.23 -25.56
CA ASP A 140 1.20 5.15 -25.90
C ASP A 140 1.42 5.66 -27.32
N ILE A 141 0.50 5.33 -28.23
CA ILE A 141 0.52 5.78 -29.62
C ILE A 141 -0.59 6.81 -29.80
N SER A 142 -0.22 8.00 -30.29
CA SER A 142 -1.16 9.07 -30.62
C SER A 142 -0.82 9.65 -32.00
N SER A 143 -1.71 10.48 -32.53
CA SER A 143 -1.42 11.27 -33.74
C SER A 143 -0.19 12.19 -33.57
N SER A 144 0.18 12.50 -32.33
CA SER A 144 1.30 13.38 -31.98
C SER A 144 2.61 12.63 -31.73
N GLY A 145 2.62 11.29 -31.81
CA GLY A 145 3.83 10.49 -31.64
C GLY A 145 3.62 9.21 -30.83
N THR A 146 4.72 8.47 -30.64
CA THR A 146 4.76 7.22 -29.86
C THR A 146 5.67 7.41 -28.65
N ASN A 147 5.13 7.19 -27.45
CA ASN A 147 5.91 7.14 -26.20
C ASN A 147 6.05 5.69 -25.76
N VAL A 148 7.27 5.27 -25.44
CA VAL A 148 7.56 3.89 -24.98
C VAL A 148 8.28 3.97 -23.63
N MET A 149 7.64 3.43 -22.60
CA MET A 149 8.28 3.03 -21.36
C MET A 149 8.80 1.59 -21.53
N PRO A 150 10.11 1.36 -21.42
CA PRO A 150 10.68 0.02 -21.57
C PRO A 150 10.21 -0.91 -20.43
N ALA A 151 10.17 -2.20 -20.74
CA ALA A 151 9.93 -3.24 -19.75
C ALA A 151 11.17 -3.43 -18.87
N PHE A 152 10.98 -3.46 -17.55
CA PHE A 152 12.04 -3.71 -16.57
C PHE A 152 11.95 -5.10 -15.93
N GLY A 153 11.04 -5.97 -16.37
CA GLY A 153 10.81 -7.30 -15.77
C GLY A 153 12.07 -8.15 -15.58
N ASP A 154 13.02 -8.06 -16.50
CA ASP A 154 14.30 -8.79 -16.43
C ASP A 154 15.42 -8.01 -15.71
N ASN A 155 15.21 -6.73 -15.42
CA ASN A 155 16.17 -5.90 -14.70
C ASN A 155 16.00 -6.05 -13.19
N LYS A 156 16.85 -6.88 -12.57
CA LYS A 156 16.87 -7.11 -11.12
C LYS A 156 17.18 -5.85 -10.31
N ASN A 157 17.91 -4.87 -10.87
CA ASN A 157 18.15 -3.58 -10.20
C ASN A 157 16.90 -2.71 -10.08
N VAL A 158 15.83 -3.07 -10.79
CA VAL A 158 14.50 -2.43 -10.67
C VAL A 158 13.54 -3.37 -9.94
N MET A 159 13.35 -4.59 -10.44
CA MET A 159 12.28 -5.47 -9.94
C MET A 159 12.46 -5.94 -8.51
N CYS A 160 13.71 -6.08 -8.03
CA CYS A 160 13.95 -6.40 -6.62
C CYS A 160 13.59 -5.27 -5.66
N TYR A 161 13.34 -4.06 -6.19
CA TYR A 161 13.02 -2.86 -5.42
C TYR A 161 11.74 -2.18 -5.93
N ALA A 162 10.83 -2.94 -6.56
CA ALA A 162 9.56 -2.40 -7.05
C ALA A 162 8.71 -1.83 -5.91
N ASP A 163 8.71 -2.50 -4.75
CA ASP A 163 8.10 -2.00 -3.52
C ASP A 163 8.67 -0.64 -3.11
N ASP A 164 10.00 -0.52 -3.05
CA ASP A 164 10.70 0.69 -2.66
C ASP A 164 10.31 1.87 -3.58
N LEU A 165 10.33 1.64 -4.90
CA LEU A 165 9.91 2.62 -5.90
C LEU A 165 8.46 3.05 -5.69
N TYR A 166 7.56 2.09 -5.44
CA TYR A 166 6.15 2.37 -5.19
C TYR A 166 5.97 3.23 -3.93
N VAL A 167 6.60 2.87 -2.82
CA VAL A 167 6.53 3.59 -1.54
C VAL A 167 7.00 5.04 -1.70
N TYR A 168 8.15 5.24 -2.36
CA TYR A 168 8.66 6.59 -2.64
C TYR A 168 7.70 7.41 -3.51
N LEU A 169 7.26 6.87 -4.65
CA LEU A 169 6.38 7.58 -5.58
C LEU A 169 5.00 7.86 -4.97
N LYS A 170 4.50 6.97 -4.11
CA LYS A 170 3.27 7.14 -3.34
C LYS A 170 3.40 8.27 -2.31
N ALA A 171 4.54 8.37 -1.62
CA ALA A 171 4.86 9.50 -0.73
C ALA A 171 4.96 10.84 -1.48
N ARG A 172 5.49 10.82 -2.70
CA ARG A 172 5.52 12.00 -3.58
C ARG A 172 4.12 12.37 -4.10
N ALA A 173 3.27 11.38 -4.38
CA ALA A 173 1.92 11.59 -4.88
C ALA A 173 0.98 12.24 -3.86
N SER A 174 1.08 11.85 -2.58
CA SER A 174 0.31 12.44 -1.49
C SER A 174 0.89 13.76 -0.94
N GLY A 175 2.11 14.12 -1.36
CA GLY A 175 2.84 15.26 -0.82
C GLY A 175 3.43 15.03 0.57
N ALA A 176 3.43 13.79 1.08
CA ALA A 176 3.99 13.45 2.38
C ALA A 176 5.52 13.55 2.41
N MET A 177 6.20 13.22 1.30
CA MET A 177 7.63 13.45 1.13
C MET A 177 7.84 14.70 0.26
N PRO A 178 8.56 15.74 0.71
CA PRO A 178 8.85 16.92 -0.09
C PRO A 178 9.94 16.65 -1.15
N ARG A 179 10.26 17.66 -1.95
CA ARG A 179 11.34 17.60 -2.96
C ARG A 179 12.71 17.77 -2.30
N VAL A 180 13.15 16.72 -1.62
CA VAL A 180 14.42 16.69 -0.89
C VAL A 180 15.08 15.34 -1.06
N ARG A 181 16.42 15.34 -1.04
CA ARG A 181 17.17 14.10 -0.86
C ARG A 181 17.02 13.64 0.60
N PRO A 182 16.41 12.48 0.87
CA PRO A 182 16.26 12.00 2.24
C PRO A 182 17.63 11.67 2.84
N THR A 183 17.89 12.18 4.04
CA THR A 183 19.16 12.00 4.77
C THR A 183 18.97 11.22 6.06
N ASP A 184 17.93 11.56 6.84
CA ASP A 184 17.51 10.81 8.01
C ASP A 184 16.51 9.72 7.63
N LYS A 185 16.70 8.51 8.18
CA LYS A 185 15.91 7.34 7.84
C LYS A 185 15.89 6.34 8.98
N GLU A 186 14.89 5.47 8.96
CA GLU A 186 14.90 4.25 9.74
C GLU A 186 16.02 3.29 9.27
N ASP A 187 16.49 2.45 10.19
CA ASP A 187 17.52 1.47 9.87
C ASP A 187 17.02 0.47 8.83
N LYS A 188 17.93 0.00 7.97
CA LYS A 188 17.61 -1.03 6.99
C LYS A 188 17.20 -2.33 7.71
N PRO A 189 15.95 -2.80 7.57
CA PRO A 189 15.51 -4.02 8.24
C PRO A 189 16.30 -5.25 7.78
N GLU A 190 16.46 -6.23 8.66
CA GLU A 190 17.13 -7.50 8.30
C GLU A 190 16.37 -8.25 7.19
N ALA A 191 15.03 -8.21 7.22
CA ALA A 191 14.21 -8.77 6.15
C ALA A 191 14.51 -8.14 4.79
N ALA A 192 14.70 -6.81 4.74
CA ALA A 192 15.08 -6.12 3.51
C ALA A 192 16.47 -6.54 3.01
N LYS A 193 17.45 -6.74 3.91
CA LYS A 193 18.79 -7.25 3.54
C LYS A 193 18.71 -8.66 2.95
N LYS A 194 17.94 -9.54 3.59
CA LYS A 194 17.73 -10.91 3.15
C LYS A 194 17.03 -10.98 1.79
N ALA A 195 15.91 -10.27 1.63
CA ALA A 195 15.15 -10.24 0.39
C ALA A 195 15.98 -9.68 -0.78
N GLU A 196 16.75 -8.62 -0.53
CA GLU A 196 17.67 -8.06 -1.54
C GLU A 196 18.73 -9.08 -1.96
N LYS A 197 19.38 -9.76 -1.00
CA LYS A 197 20.39 -10.78 -1.29
C LYS A 197 19.80 -11.93 -2.12
N GLU A 198 18.63 -12.44 -1.73
CA GLU A 198 17.97 -13.54 -2.42
C GLU A 198 17.53 -13.15 -3.84
N CYS A 199 16.97 -11.94 -4.02
CA CYS A 199 16.49 -11.49 -5.32
C CYS A 199 17.61 -11.18 -6.32
N LEU A 200 18.74 -10.64 -5.85
CA LEU A 200 19.91 -10.34 -6.67
C LEU A 200 20.79 -11.56 -6.97
N GLY A 201 20.42 -12.75 -6.45
CA GLY A 201 21.17 -14.00 -6.69
C GLY A 201 22.50 -14.06 -5.94
N GLY A 202 22.51 -13.57 -4.69
CA GLY A 202 23.72 -13.37 -3.88
C GLY A 202 24.42 -14.61 -3.36
#